data_AF-A0A8H3B0S7-F1
#
_entry.id   AF-A0A8H3B0S7-F1
#
_cell.length_a   1.000
_cell.length_b   1.000
_cell.length_c   1.000
_cell.angle_alpha   90.00
_cell.angle_beta   90.00
_cell.angle_gamma   90.00
#
_symmetry.space_group_name_H-M   'P 1'
#
loop_
_entity.id
_entity.type
_entity.pdbx_description
1 polymer ?
#
loop_
_entity_poly.entity_id
_entity_poly.type
_entity_poly.pdbx_seq_one_letter_code
_entity_poly.pdbx_strand_id
1 'polypeptide(L)'
;MSEKMLSPRVRSPNLQSPTGQRTVLQASAPPKKFDSDQLRGYVKKLLPSTLQGMVWDSKDRDQSKAWTKEIGERVKARMLGKCMVSRLLEFWTYGLTIEIEPSGFKYIVTTQINENLGQGGRAGLACHWEDSDACIQEMYTNDSLICICIAFAIRIP
;
A
#
# COMPACT_ATOMS: atom_id res chain seq x y z
N MET A 1 12.18 16.29 -87.08
CA MET A 1 12.29 17.71 -86.70
C MET A 1 11.31 17.94 -85.56
N SER A 2 11.59 17.37 -84.38
CA SER A 2 12.48 17.84 -83.31
C SER A 2 11.70 18.61 -82.27
N GLU A 3 11.74 18.02 -81.08
CA GLU A 3 10.88 18.17 -79.91
C GLU A 3 10.86 19.57 -79.30
N LYS A 4 9.65 20.00 -78.94
CA LYS A 4 9.43 20.86 -77.78
C LYS A 4 9.43 20.00 -76.53
N MET A 5 9.95 20.58 -75.44
CA MET A 5 9.45 20.50 -74.06
C MET A 5 10.48 20.02 -73.02
N LEU A 6 10.93 21.01 -72.24
CA LEU A 6 10.86 21.06 -70.78
C LEU A 6 11.19 19.77 -70.02
N SER A 7 12.38 19.78 -69.42
CA SER A 7 12.88 18.80 -68.46
C SER A 7 11.85 18.44 -67.37
N PRO A 8 11.48 17.17 -67.21
CA PRO A 8 10.77 16.70 -66.03
C PRO A 8 11.76 16.56 -64.86
N ARG A 9 11.41 17.15 -63.70
CA ARG A 9 12.03 16.84 -62.40
C ARG A 9 11.97 15.34 -62.16
N VAL A 10 13.12 14.68 -62.09
CA VAL A 10 13.24 13.29 -61.61
C VAL A 10 12.76 13.25 -60.16
N ARG A 11 11.64 12.56 -59.92
CA ARG A 11 11.19 12.20 -58.56
C ARG A 11 12.11 11.08 -58.07
N SER A 12 12.89 11.35 -57.03
CA SER A 12 13.67 10.33 -56.33
C SER A 12 12.73 9.23 -55.79
N PRO A 13 13.04 7.93 -55.99
CA PRO A 13 12.28 6.86 -55.36
C PRO A 13 12.46 6.92 -53.84
N ASN A 14 11.37 6.68 -53.11
CA ASN A 14 11.34 6.52 -51.66
C ASN A 14 12.51 5.65 -51.18
N LEU A 15 13.43 6.24 -50.40
CA LEU A 15 14.29 5.49 -49.49
C LEU A 15 13.39 4.92 -48.39
N GLN A 16 12.79 3.76 -48.63
CA GLN A 16 12.28 2.92 -47.55
C GLN A 16 13.49 2.39 -46.78
N SER A 17 13.69 2.91 -45.57
CA SER A 17 14.61 2.31 -44.61
C SER A 17 14.23 0.83 -44.41
N PRO A 18 15.21 -0.09 -44.31
CA PRO A 18 14.88 -1.49 -44.08
C PRO A 18 14.05 -1.58 -42.80
N THR A 19 12.85 -2.17 -42.91
CA THR A 19 12.08 -2.65 -41.76
C THR A 19 12.87 -3.76 -41.11
N GLY A 20 13.88 -3.37 -40.33
CA GLY A 20 14.40 -4.20 -39.27
C GLY A 20 13.21 -4.54 -38.38
N GLN A 21 12.94 -5.83 -38.26
CA GLN A 21 12.02 -6.34 -37.26
C GLN A 21 12.51 -5.79 -35.93
N ARG A 22 11.85 -4.75 -35.43
CA ARG A 22 11.99 -4.35 -34.04
C ARG A 22 11.43 -5.53 -33.28
N THR A 23 12.32 -6.39 -32.79
CA THR A 23 12.00 -7.32 -31.72
C THR A 23 11.38 -6.46 -30.64
N VAL A 24 10.04 -6.49 -30.57
CA VAL A 24 9.32 -5.83 -29.50
C VAL A 24 9.76 -6.62 -28.29
N LEU A 25 10.73 -6.09 -27.54
CA LEU A 25 11.03 -6.60 -26.22
C LEU A 25 9.68 -6.61 -25.53
N GLN A 26 9.16 -7.82 -25.31
CA GLN A 26 7.90 -8.04 -24.64
C GLN A 26 7.99 -7.25 -23.35
N ALA A 27 7.25 -6.13 -23.28
CA ALA A 27 7.26 -5.29 -22.10
C ALA A 27 6.89 -6.21 -20.95
N SER A 28 7.83 -6.38 -20.02
CA SER A 28 7.59 -7.12 -18.78
C SER A 28 6.27 -6.62 -18.20
N ALA A 29 5.39 -7.53 -17.78
CA ALA A 29 4.09 -7.18 -17.23
C ALA A 29 4.23 -6.01 -16.24
N PRO A 30 3.32 -5.01 -16.26
CA PRO A 30 3.41 -3.88 -15.37
C PRO A 30 3.57 -4.36 -13.91
N PRO A 31 4.39 -3.66 -13.10
CA PRO A 31 4.64 -4.07 -11.73
C PRO A 31 3.33 -4.37 -11.00
N LYS A 32 3.27 -5.49 -10.29
CA LYS A 32 2.07 -5.90 -9.55
C LYS A 32 1.74 -4.83 -8.52
N LYS A 33 0.66 -4.09 -8.72
CA LYS A 33 0.19 -3.07 -7.78
C LYS A 33 -0.43 -3.74 -6.55
N PHE A 34 -0.21 -3.16 -5.37
CA PHE A 34 -0.86 -3.61 -4.14
C PHE A 34 -2.37 -3.35 -4.20
N ASP A 35 -3.20 -4.35 -3.86
CA ASP A 35 -4.65 -4.20 -3.80
C ASP A 35 -5.07 -3.51 -2.50
N SER A 36 -5.03 -2.18 -2.52
CA SER A 36 -5.39 -1.33 -1.38
C SER A 36 -6.86 -1.43 -1.00
N ASP A 37 -7.75 -1.68 -1.96
CA ASP A 37 -9.20 -1.67 -1.73
C ASP A 37 -9.64 -2.92 -0.98
N GLN A 38 -9.05 -4.07 -1.31
CA GLN A 38 -9.28 -5.30 -0.57
C GLN A 38 -8.83 -5.15 0.90
N LEU A 39 -7.64 -4.59 1.13
CA LEU A 39 -7.17 -4.36 2.51
C LEU A 39 -8.05 -3.34 3.23
N ARG A 40 -8.43 -2.24 2.57
CA ARG A 40 -9.31 -1.22 3.14
C ARG A 40 -10.65 -1.82 3.57
N GLY A 41 -11.30 -2.59 2.71
CA GLY A 41 -12.56 -3.26 3.02
C GLY A 41 -12.44 -4.24 4.18
N TYR A 42 -11.27 -4.88 4.34
CA TYR A 42 -10.97 -5.72 5.50
C TYR A 42 -10.81 -4.90 6.79
N VAL A 43 -9.98 -3.85 6.78
CA VAL A 43 -9.72 -3.01 7.97
C VAL A 43 -11.02 -2.37 8.47
N LYS A 44 -11.87 -1.89 7.57
CA LYS A 44 -13.20 -1.34 7.91
C LYS A 44 -14.11 -2.30 8.66
N LYS A 45 -13.99 -3.60 8.41
CA LYS A 45 -14.75 -4.64 9.12
C LYS A 45 -14.04 -5.07 10.40
N LEU A 46 -12.70 -5.11 10.37
CA LEU A 46 -11.85 -5.50 11.49
C LEU A 46 -12.02 -4.56 12.69
N LEU A 47 -11.90 -3.24 12.49
CA LEU A 47 -11.89 -2.29 13.61
C LEU A 47 -13.19 -2.35 14.44
N PRO A 48 -14.41 -2.29 13.85
CA PRO A 48 -15.63 -2.50 14.61
C PRO A 48 -15.69 -3.88 15.24
N SER A 49 -15.28 -4.95 14.53
CA SER A 49 -15.36 -6.31 15.09
C SER A 49 -14.50 -6.51 16.34
N THR A 50 -13.41 -5.75 16.50
CA THR A 50 -12.51 -5.85 17.66
C THR A 50 -12.87 -4.83 18.75
N LEU A 51 -13.31 -3.62 18.39
CA LEU A 51 -13.47 -2.49 19.32
C LEU A 51 -14.93 -2.14 19.63
N GLN A 52 -15.91 -2.78 19.00
CA GLN A 52 -17.32 -2.57 19.32
C GLN A 52 -17.61 -3.03 20.76
N GLY A 53 -18.23 -2.14 21.54
CA GLY A 53 -18.54 -2.39 22.95
C GLY A 53 -17.35 -2.29 23.91
N MET A 54 -16.13 -2.06 23.40
CA MET A 54 -14.96 -1.84 24.26
C MET A 54 -14.98 -0.43 24.85
N VAL A 55 -14.56 -0.33 26.11
CA VAL A 55 -14.50 0.91 26.89
C VAL A 55 -13.06 1.16 27.29
N TRP A 56 -12.60 2.40 27.12
CA TRP A 56 -11.28 2.81 27.58
C TRP A 56 -11.19 2.75 29.10
N ASP A 57 -10.14 2.11 29.61
CA ASP A 57 -9.75 2.19 31.00
C ASP A 57 -8.34 2.81 31.10
N SER A 58 -8.26 3.98 31.71
CA SER A 58 -6.99 4.70 31.93
C SER A 58 -6.02 3.95 32.85
N LYS A 59 -6.55 3.05 33.69
CA LYS A 59 -5.76 2.20 34.61
C LYS A 59 -5.25 0.95 33.91
N ASP A 60 -6.00 0.43 32.93
CA ASP A 60 -5.62 -0.75 32.16
C ASP A 60 -4.99 -0.38 30.81
N ARG A 61 -3.75 0.10 30.89
CA ARG A 61 -2.93 0.37 29.68
C ARG A 61 -2.50 -0.88 28.94
N ASP A 62 -2.63 -2.06 29.55
CA ASP A 62 -2.21 -3.30 28.89
C ASP A 62 -3.31 -3.83 27.98
N GLN A 63 -4.58 -3.60 28.33
CA GLN A 63 -5.71 -3.85 27.46
C GLN A 63 -5.65 -3.02 26.16
N SER A 64 -5.39 -1.71 26.25
CA SER A 64 -5.25 -0.86 25.05
C SER A 64 -4.06 -1.25 24.17
N LYS A 65 -2.95 -1.68 24.77
CA LYS A 65 -1.82 -2.28 24.04
C LYS A 65 -2.22 -3.60 23.38
N ALA A 66 -2.99 -4.44 24.05
CA ALA A 66 -3.45 -5.73 23.52
C ALA A 66 -4.31 -5.53 22.27
N TRP A 67 -5.28 -4.62 22.30
CA TRP A 67 -6.07 -4.28 21.11
C TRP A 67 -5.22 -3.70 19.98
N THR A 68 -4.30 -2.80 20.31
CA THR A 68 -3.37 -2.20 19.34
C THR A 68 -2.54 -3.28 18.64
N LYS A 69 -2.02 -4.24 19.43
CA LYS A 69 -1.24 -5.38 18.94
C LYS A 69 -2.08 -6.31 18.08
N GLU A 70 -3.26 -6.71 18.54
CA GLU A 70 -4.16 -7.61 17.82
C GLU A 70 -4.51 -7.04 16.44
N ILE A 71 -4.93 -5.77 16.38
CA ILE A 71 -5.28 -5.10 15.12
C ILE A 71 -4.05 -5.05 14.21
N GLY A 72 -2.90 -4.61 14.71
CA GLY A 72 -1.66 -4.50 13.94
C GLY A 72 -1.22 -5.85 13.34
N GLU A 73 -1.26 -6.91 14.15
CA GLU A 73 -0.90 -8.27 13.72
C GLU A 73 -1.85 -8.80 12.66
N ARG A 74 -3.17 -8.61 12.82
CA ARG A 74 -4.17 -9.08 11.86
C ARG A 74 -4.09 -8.35 10.52
N VAL A 75 -3.91 -7.04 10.54
CA VAL A 75 -3.70 -6.24 9.31
C VAL A 75 -2.42 -6.66 8.62
N LYS A 76 -1.32 -6.77 9.36
CA LYS A 76 -0.04 -7.16 8.79
C LYS A 76 -0.04 -8.59 8.23
N ALA A 77 -0.67 -9.54 8.92
CA ALA A 77 -0.83 -10.91 8.42
C ALA A 77 -1.62 -10.94 7.11
N ARG A 78 -2.67 -10.12 7.00
CA ARG A 78 -3.43 -9.96 5.76
C ARG A 78 -2.57 -9.41 4.62
N MET A 79 -1.69 -8.44 4.89
CA MET A 79 -0.78 -7.87 3.89
C MET A 79 0.29 -8.88 3.43
N LEU A 80 0.78 -9.71 4.35
CA LEU A 80 1.77 -10.75 4.04
C LEU A 80 1.19 -11.98 3.34
N GLY A 81 -0.14 -12.13 3.31
CA GLY A 81 -0.81 -13.32 2.78
C GLY A 81 -0.55 -14.60 3.59
N LYS A 82 0.00 -14.49 4.81
CA LYS A 82 0.35 -15.63 5.67
C LYS A 82 -0.78 -15.93 6.66
N CYS A 83 -1.24 -17.18 6.66
CA CYS A 83 -2.07 -17.74 7.72
C CYS A 83 -1.18 -18.21 8.88
N MET A 84 -1.07 -17.32 9.87
CA MET A 84 -1.15 -17.61 11.30
C MET A 84 0.03 -18.25 12.08
N VAL A 85 0.04 -17.79 13.34
CA VAL A 85 0.49 -18.37 14.62
C VAL A 85 1.98 -18.46 14.99
N SER A 86 2.20 -17.85 16.16
CA SER A 86 2.94 -18.39 17.31
C SER A 86 4.42 -18.03 17.48
N ARG A 87 4.62 -17.09 18.40
CA ARG A 87 5.26 -17.34 19.71
C ARG A 87 6.73 -17.78 19.66
N LEU A 88 7.61 -16.79 19.57
CA LEU A 88 8.87 -16.61 20.32
C LEU A 88 9.41 -15.26 19.80
N LEU A 89 9.67 -14.20 20.55
CA LEU A 89 10.16 -14.04 21.91
C LEU A 89 9.66 -12.67 22.39
N GLU A 90 9.28 -12.59 23.65
CA GLU A 90 8.94 -11.37 24.38
C GLU A 90 10.14 -10.39 24.37
N PHE A 91 10.29 -9.50 23.38
CA PHE A 91 11.22 -8.35 23.49
C PHE A 91 11.03 -7.18 22.50
N TRP A 92 9.94 -7.10 21.73
CA TRP A 92 9.71 -5.96 20.80
C TRP A 92 8.43 -5.20 21.13
N THR A 93 8.42 -4.55 22.29
CA THR A 93 7.40 -3.57 22.68
C THR A 93 7.76 -2.15 22.22
N TYR A 94 8.59 -1.95 21.20
CA TYR A 94 8.77 -0.64 20.56
C TYR A 94 9.22 -0.83 19.12
N GLY A 95 8.30 -0.58 18.19
CA GLY A 95 8.61 -0.28 16.79
C GLY A 95 9.00 -1.47 15.92
N LEU A 96 8.40 -1.49 14.73
CA LEU A 96 9.09 -1.96 13.53
C LEU A 96 9.32 -3.48 13.45
N THR A 97 8.26 -4.27 13.32
CA THR A 97 8.45 -5.52 12.56
C THR A 97 8.48 -5.17 11.07
N ILE A 98 9.69 -5.12 10.50
CA ILE A 98 9.93 -5.27 9.07
C ILE A 98 10.06 -6.78 8.82
N GLU A 99 9.08 -7.38 8.16
CA GLU A 99 9.26 -8.71 7.57
C GLU A 99 9.44 -8.53 6.05
N ILE A 100 10.60 -8.92 5.55
CA ILE A 100 10.96 -9.00 4.12
C ILE A 100 10.50 -10.38 3.58
N GLU A 101 10.30 -10.54 2.28
CA GLU A 101 8.97 -10.68 1.64
C GLU A 101 8.79 -11.97 0.76
N PRO A 102 7.60 -12.24 0.18
CA PRO A 102 7.54 -12.99 -1.11
C PRO A 102 6.66 -12.37 -2.26
N SER A 103 6.30 -11.07 -2.24
CA SER A 103 5.56 -10.35 -3.30
C SER A 103 6.06 -8.97 -3.82
N GLY A 104 7.29 -8.50 -3.55
CA GLY A 104 7.87 -7.21 -3.95
C GLY A 104 7.73 -6.00 -3.00
N PHE A 105 7.09 -6.13 -1.84
CA PHE A 105 6.73 -4.99 -0.99
C PHE A 105 7.22 -5.10 0.45
N LYS A 106 7.66 -3.98 1.02
CA LYS A 106 7.86 -3.77 2.45
C LYS A 106 6.58 -3.23 3.08
N TYR A 107 6.10 -3.89 4.12
CA TYR A 107 4.86 -3.51 4.80
C TYR A 107 5.13 -2.86 6.16
N ILE A 108 4.42 -1.77 6.45
CA ILE A 108 4.46 -1.07 7.73
C ILE A 108 3.02 -0.84 8.20
N VAL A 109 2.69 -1.19 9.44
CA VAL A 109 1.37 -0.95 10.03
C VAL A 109 1.55 -0.19 11.33
N THR A 110 0.81 0.90 11.48
CA THR A 110 0.74 1.72 12.69
C THR A 110 -0.69 1.78 13.16
N THR A 111 -0.94 1.32 14.38
CA THR A 111 -2.24 1.40 15.05
C THR A 111 -2.09 2.27 16.29
N GLN A 112 -3.00 3.22 16.47
CA GLN A 112 -3.05 4.09 17.63
C GLN A 112 -4.47 4.04 18.21
N ILE A 113 -4.58 3.83 19.51
CA ILE A 113 -5.85 3.85 20.25
C ILE A 113 -5.72 4.86 21.37
N ASN A 114 -6.67 5.78 21.46
CA ASN A 114 -6.75 6.80 22.49
C ASN A 114 -8.16 6.83 23.09
N GLU A 115 -8.27 7.39 24.29
CA GLU A 115 -9.55 7.73 24.91
C GLU A 115 -10.35 8.70 24.04
N ASN A 116 -11.68 8.60 24.06
CA ASN A 116 -12.58 9.59 23.48
C ASN A 116 -13.23 10.40 24.59
N LEU A 117 -12.85 11.66 24.73
CA LEU A 117 -13.42 12.67 25.62
C LEU A 117 -14.01 13.83 24.81
N GLY A 118 -14.31 13.61 23.52
CA GLY A 118 -14.73 14.67 22.60
C GLY A 118 -13.62 15.64 22.22
N GLN A 119 -12.36 15.26 22.41
CA GLN A 119 -11.20 16.08 22.06
C GLN A 119 -10.93 16.08 20.54
N GLY A 120 -10.50 17.22 20.03
CA GLY A 120 -9.98 17.34 18.67
C GLY A 120 -8.55 16.81 18.58
N GLY A 121 -8.33 15.74 17.82
CA GLY A 121 -7.01 15.21 17.50
C GLY A 121 -6.64 15.43 16.03
N ARG A 122 -5.38 15.80 15.75
CA ARG A 122 -4.83 15.82 14.38
C ARG A 122 -3.53 15.04 14.35
N ALA A 123 -3.51 13.96 13.57
CA ALA A 123 -2.29 13.24 13.22
C ALA A 123 -1.96 13.50 11.74
N GLY A 124 -0.71 13.87 11.46
CA GLY A 124 -0.21 14.07 10.11
C GLY A 124 0.99 13.18 9.87
N LEU A 125 1.08 12.62 8.67
CA LEU A 125 2.24 11.89 8.19
C LEU A 125 2.60 12.43 6.81
N ALA A 126 3.89 12.58 6.54
CA ALA A 126 4.40 12.93 5.22
C ALA A 126 5.13 11.71 4.64
N CYS A 127 4.82 11.36 3.40
CA CYS A 127 5.41 10.24 2.69
C CYS A 127 5.99 10.73 1.37
N HIS A 128 7.16 10.20 1.01
CA HIS A 128 7.69 10.28 -0.35
C HIS A 128 7.51 8.89 -0.96
N TRP A 129 6.54 8.77 -1.86
CA TRP A 129 6.12 7.51 -2.47
C TRP A 129 6.32 7.52 -3.98
N GLU A 130 6.49 6.33 -4.55
CA GLU A 130 6.38 6.09 -5.99
C GLU A 130 4.96 5.64 -6.36
N ASP A 131 4.61 5.67 -7.65
CA ASP A 131 3.26 5.32 -8.15
C ASP A 131 2.81 3.88 -7.80
N SER A 132 3.77 3.03 -7.46
CA SER A 132 3.54 1.63 -7.10
C SER A 132 3.27 1.41 -5.61
N ASP A 133 3.57 2.40 -4.75
CA ASP A 133 3.31 2.33 -3.32
C ASP A 133 1.82 2.50 -3.02
N ALA A 134 1.40 2.04 -1.84
CA ALA A 134 0.04 2.20 -1.35
C ALA A 134 0.00 2.60 0.12
N CYS A 135 -0.98 3.43 0.47
CA CYS A 135 -1.31 3.81 1.84
C CYS A 135 -2.80 3.61 2.08
N ILE A 136 -3.13 2.98 3.19
CA ILE A 136 -4.49 2.75 3.66
C ILE A 136 -4.59 3.36 5.05
N GLN A 137 -5.53 4.29 5.22
CA GLN A 137 -5.84 4.90 6.52
C GLN A 137 -7.30 4.66 6.82
N GLU A 138 -7.57 4.04 7.96
CA GLU A 138 -8.92 3.80 8.45
C GLU A 138 -9.03 4.21 9.92
N MET A 139 -10.19 4.72 10.28
CA MET A 139 -10.48 5.23 11.61
C MET A 139 -11.77 4.59 12.12
N TYR A 140 -11.77 4.21 13.40
CA TYR A 140 -12.94 3.79 14.14
C TYR A 140 -13.08 4.65 15.40
N THR A 141 -14.30 4.98 15.76
CA THR A 141 -14.61 5.71 17.00
C THR A 141 -15.88 5.16 17.62
N ASN A 142 -15.90 5.11 18.94
CA ASN A 142 -17.08 4.92 19.76
C ASN A 142 -17.09 5.98 20.87
N ASP A 143 -18.03 5.89 21.82
CA ASP A 143 -18.17 6.88 22.90
C ASP A 143 -16.96 6.98 23.84
N SER A 144 -16.07 5.98 23.84
CA SER A 144 -14.97 5.89 24.80
C SER A 144 -13.58 5.82 24.15
N LEU A 145 -13.50 5.49 22.86
CA LEU A 145 -12.27 5.16 22.14
C LEU A 145 -12.23 5.81 20.76
N ILE A 146 -11.01 6.19 20.35
CA ILE A 146 -10.67 6.57 18.98
C ILE A 146 -9.51 5.68 18.55
N CYS A 147 -9.69 4.92 17.47
CA CYS A 147 -8.67 4.09 16.86
C CYS A 147 -8.34 4.56 15.45
N ILE A 148 -7.05 4.73 15.17
CA ILE A 148 -6.53 5.05 13.84
C ILE A 148 -5.57 3.93 13.45
N CYS A 149 -5.82 3.30 12.30
CA CYS A 149 -4.97 2.28 11.71
C CYS A 149 -4.47 2.76 10.35
N ILE A 150 -3.15 2.79 10.18
CA ILE A 150 -2.48 3.21 8.95
C ILE A 150 -1.56 2.09 8.49
N ALA A 151 -1.75 1.63 7.25
CA ALA A 151 -0.96 0.59 6.63
C ALA A 151 -0.30 1.11 5.35
N PHE A 152 0.99 0.83 5.22
CA PHE A 152 1.83 1.20 4.08
C PHE A 152 2.34 -0.06 3.40
N ALA A 153 2.23 -0.09 2.07
CA ALA A 153 2.91 -1.04 1.20
C ALA A 153 3.90 -0.26 0.33
N ILE A 154 5.19 -0.42 0.60
CA ILE A 154 6.28 0.30 -0.08
C ILE A 154 6.97 -0.69 -1.01
N ARG A 155 7.02 -0.41 -2.31
CA ARG A 155 7.70 -1.25 -3.29
C ARG A 155 9.20 -1.24 -3.00
N ILE A 156 9.79 -2.43 -2.95
CA ILE A 156 11.25 -2.56 -2.91
C ILE A 156 11.73 -2.56 -4.37
N PRO A 157 12.64 -1.62 -4.76
CA PRO A 157 13.19 -1.57 -6.11
C PRO A 157 13.98 -2.84 -6.47
#